data_AF-A0A832Y375-F1
#
_entry.id   AF-A0A832Y375-F1
#
_cell.length_a   1.000
_cell.length_b   1.000
_cell.length_c   1.000
_cell.angle_alpha   90.00
_cell.angle_beta   90.00
_cell.angle_gamma   90.00
#
_symmetry.space_group_name_H-M   'P 1'
#
loop_
_entity.id
_entity.type
_entity.pdbx_description
1 polymer ?
#
loop_
_entity_poly.entity_id
_entity_poly.type
_entity_poly.pdbx_seq_one_letter_code
_entity_poly.pdbx_strand_id
1 'polypeptide(L)'
;MLENLKSTWSALHPGQRRTILALAIILDALSGLLDGRGSLNLLDWIAAGGIPYDMVWLLQFLESICGSFFLIKILFDNVPESNARSLGIALSPLFLLGMVWLTLDFLFKGLADDATITIDLVSIGVGTLTWSSTYLAIAVGLTLTYKVQRYGNFAQSEFFMIGMYLSMVMVWTEHFFPLYDAPRDGTLVWSLLIWTVLGAFILTGFAGILIDRLVYRGFRERDASPQVMMIASLGIALILRAVIYLRFGAGRMMFEPDADWRVPSLRWDIPTNKLRFNIGDRSLAEVIDPTTGETVMQHITSTGGNKPLWETYDIANDCLT
;
A
#
# COMPACT_ATOMS: atom_id res chain seq x y z
N MET A 1 -28.69 -13.07 -40.44
CA MET A 1 -28.30 -13.39 -39.05
C MET A 1 -27.60 -12.22 -38.37
N LEU A 2 -26.52 -11.67 -38.95
CA LEU A 2 -25.79 -10.51 -38.41
C LEU A 2 -26.63 -9.23 -38.25
N GLU A 3 -27.52 -8.92 -39.19
CA GLU A 3 -28.40 -7.75 -39.09
C GLU A 3 -29.42 -7.85 -37.95
N ASN A 4 -29.93 -9.06 -37.69
CA ASN A 4 -30.85 -9.32 -36.58
C ASN A 4 -30.15 -9.23 -35.21
N LEU A 5 -28.87 -9.61 -35.14
CA LEU A 5 -28.05 -9.40 -33.95
C LEU A 5 -27.75 -7.92 -33.71
N LYS A 6 -27.46 -7.16 -34.77
CA LYS A 6 -27.22 -5.72 -34.69
C LYS A 6 -28.46 -4.96 -34.24
N SER A 7 -29.65 -5.31 -34.76
CA SER A 7 -30.91 -4.70 -34.32
C SER A 7 -31.20 -5.01 -32.85
N THR A 8 -31.05 -6.28 -32.45
CA THR A 8 -31.24 -6.71 -31.05
C THR A 8 -30.26 -6.02 -30.11
N TRP A 9 -28.99 -5.90 -30.50
CA TRP A 9 -27.97 -5.17 -29.73
C TRP A 9 -28.32 -3.69 -29.58
N SER A 10 -28.74 -3.03 -30.67
CA SER A 10 -29.12 -1.62 -30.65
C SER A 10 -30.37 -1.34 -29.82
N ALA A 11 -31.26 -2.33 -29.65
CA ALA A 11 -32.47 -2.24 -28.85
C ALA A 11 -32.22 -2.33 -27.33
N LEU A 12 -31.04 -2.82 -26.91
CA LEU A 12 -30.69 -2.92 -25.49
C LEU A 12 -30.41 -1.55 -24.86
N HIS A 13 -30.78 -1.40 -23.59
CA HIS A 13 -30.48 -0.21 -22.81
C HIS A 13 -28.95 0.03 -22.77
N PRO A 14 -28.46 1.28 -22.84
CA PRO A 14 -27.02 1.57 -22.84
C PRO A 14 -26.26 0.91 -21.68
N GLY A 15 -26.87 0.85 -20.49
CA GLY A 15 -26.29 0.14 -19.34
C GLY A 15 -26.10 -1.36 -19.59
N GLN A 16 -27.10 -2.04 -20.16
CA GLN A 16 -27.02 -3.48 -20.46
C GLN A 16 -25.91 -3.79 -21.47
N ARG A 17 -25.79 -2.98 -22.53
CA ARG A 17 -24.70 -3.11 -23.50
C ARG A 17 -23.33 -2.96 -22.86
N ARG A 18 -23.14 -1.94 -22.03
CA ARG A 18 -21.88 -1.72 -21.30
C ARG A 18 -21.57 -2.88 -20.35
N THR A 19 -22.56 -3.42 -19.66
CA THR A 19 -22.38 -4.58 -18.76
C THR A 19 -21.96 -5.82 -19.53
N ILE A 20 -22.60 -6.11 -20.67
CA ILE A 20 -22.22 -7.25 -21.51
C ILE A 20 -20.78 -7.10 -22.00
N LEU A 21 -20.38 -5.91 -22.45
CA LEU A 21 -19.00 -5.64 -22.86
C LEU A 21 -18.01 -5.82 -21.71
N ALA A 22 -18.34 -5.29 -20.52
CA ALA A 22 -17.48 -5.42 -19.35
C ALA A 22 -17.28 -6.88 -18.94
N LEU A 23 -18.35 -7.67 -18.92
CA LEU A 23 -18.29 -9.11 -18.65
C LEU A 23 -17.52 -9.86 -19.72
N ALA A 24 -17.66 -9.50 -21.00
CA ALA A 24 -16.91 -10.11 -22.08
C ALA A 24 -15.39 -9.87 -21.92
N ILE A 25 -14.98 -8.65 -21.58
CA ILE A 25 -13.56 -8.31 -21.31
C ILE A 25 -13.02 -9.13 -20.14
N ILE A 26 -13.76 -9.19 -19.03
CA ILE A 26 -13.34 -9.97 -17.85
C ILE A 26 -13.22 -11.46 -18.19
N LEU A 27 -14.21 -12.03 -18.89
CA LEU A 27 -14.21 -13.45 -19.24
C LEU A 27 -13.09 -13.78 -20.23
N ASP A 28 -12.83 -12.93 -21.22
CA ASP A 28 -11.72 -13.10 -22.16
C ASP A 28 -10.37 -13.13 -21.44
N ALA A 29 -10.15 -12.16 -20.55
CA ALA A 29 -8.95 -12.10 -19.72
C ALA A 29 -8.80 -13.32 -18.80
N LEU A 30 -9.86 -13.72 -18.09
CA LEU A 30 -9.83 -14.87 -17.19
C LEU A 30 -9.61 -16.19 -17.94
N SER A 31 -10.21 -16.38 -19.12
CA SER A 31 -9.94 -17.56 -19.97
C SER A 31 -8.54 -17.55 -20.56
N GLY A 32 -7.98 -16.37 -20.85
CA GLY A 32 -6.57 -16.21 -21.21
C GLY A 32 -5.65 -16.65 -20.08
N LEU A 33 -5.92 -16.20 -18.86
CA LEU A 33 -5.12 -16.52 -17.68
C LEU A 33 -5.26 -17.97 -17.23
N LEU A 34 -6.38 -18.64 -17.49
CA LEU A 34 -6.55 -20.02 -17.03
C LEU A 34 -6.05 -21.03 -18.07
N ASP A 35 -6.47 -20.87 -19.33
CA ASP A 35 -6.29 -21.88 -20.38
C ASP A 35 -5.41 -21.40 -21.54
N GLY A 36 -4.90 -20.17 -21.50
CA GLY A 36 -4.19 -19.55 -22.63
C GLY A 36 -5.10 -19.24 -23.83
N ARG A 37 -6.41 -19.05 -23.60
CA ARG A 37 -7.44 -18.89 -24.66
C ARG A 37 -8.07 -17.49 -24.71
N GLY A 38 -7.32 -16.45 -24.37
CA GLY A 38 -7.77 -15.07 -24.44
C GLY A 38 -7.44 -14.40 -25.78
N SER A 39 -8.06 -13.26 -26.04
CA SER A 39 -7.79 -12.45 -27.23
C SER A 39 -6.31 -12.04 -27.33
N LEU A 40 -5.66 -11.76 -26.21
CA LEU A 40 -4.22 -11.46 -26.14
C LEU A 40 -3.33 -12.67 -26.48
N ASN A 41 -3.73 -13.90 -26.13
CA ASN A 41 -3.02 -15.11 -26.56
C ASN A 41 -3.15 -15.32 -28.06
N LEU A 42 -4.34 -15.05 -28.62
CA LEU A 42 -4.55 -15.11 -30.07
C LEU A 42 -3.68 -14.08 -30.81
N LEU A 43 -3.55 -12.87 -30.26
CA LEU A 43 -2.68 -11.84 -30.82
C LEU A 43 -1.20 -12.25 -30.78
N ASP A 44 -0.73 -12.83 -29.69
CA ASP A 44 0.64 -13.34 -29.60
C ASP A 44 0.89 -14.48 -30.60
N TRP A 45 -0.09 -15.37 -30.77
CA TRP A 45 -0.05 -16.41 -31.79
C TRP A 45 0.04 -15.83 -33.21
N ILE A 46 -0.74 -14.79 -33.53
CA ILE A 46 -0.67 -14.08 -34.82
C ILE A 46 0.68 -13.39 -34.99
N ALA A 47 1.24 -12.84 -33.92
CA ALA A 47 2.57 -12.21 -33.90
C ALA A 47 3.73 -13.23 -33.92
N ALA A 48 3.43 -14.53 -34.08
CA ALA A 48 4.40 -15.63 -34.07
C ALA A 48 5.29 -15.65 -32.82
N GLY A 49 4.74 -15.29 -31.65
CA GLY A 49 5.48 -15.23 -30.38
C GLY A 49 6.41 -14.01 -30.27
N GLY A 50 6.14 -12.96 -31.05
CA GLY A 50 6.91 -11.71 -30.99
C GLY A 50 6.69 -10.90 -29.71
N ILE A 51 5.70 -11.26 -28.88
CA ILE A 51 5.45 -10.62 -27.59
C ILE A 51 6.20 -11.41 -26.50
N PRO A 52 6.90 -10.74 -25.57
CA PRO A 52 7.50 -11.42 -24.43
C PRO A 52 6.45 -12.22 -23.66
N TYR A 53 6.73 -13.48 -23.36
CA TYR A 53 5.77 -14.42 -22.78
C TYR A 53 5.06 -13.86 -21.53
N ASP A 54 5.81 -13.30 -20.60
CA ASP A 54 5.27 -12.72 -19.35
C ASP A 54 4.33 -11.52 -19.58
N MET A 55 4.49 -10.82 -20.71
CA MET A 55 3.69 -9.65 -21.03
C MET A 55 2.23 -10.02 -21.31
N VAL A 56 1.99 -11.18 -21.93
CA VAL A 56 0.63 -11.64 -22.24
C VAL A 56 -0.16 -11.86 -20.94
N TRP A 57 0.47 -12.52 -19.97
CA TRP A 57 -0.08 -12.72 -18.62
C TRP A 57 -0.35 -11.40 -17.89
N LEU A 58 0.61 -10.48 -17.91
CA LEU A 58 0.49 -9.18 -17.25
C LEU A 58 -0.63 -8.32 -17.86
N LEU A 59 -0.74 -8.30 -19.20
CA LEU A 59 -1.77 -7.54 -19.89
C LEU A 59 -3.16 -8.11 -19.64
N GLN A 60 -3.32 -9.43 -19.59
CA GLN A 60 -4.60 -10.07 -19.25
C GLN A 60 -4.99 -9.82 -17.79
N PHE A 61 -4.02 -9.86 -16.88
CA PHE A 61 -4.23 -9.48 -15.48
C PHE A 61 -4.76 -8.03 -15.38
N LEU A 62 -4.11 -7.10 -16.09
CA LEU A 62 -4.54 -5.71 -16.16
C LEU A 62 -5.92 -5.57 -16.81
N GLU A 63 -6.19 -6.30 -17.89
CA GLU A 63 -7.47 -6.29 -18.61
C GLU A 63 -8.63 -6.71 -17.69
N SER A 64 -8.46 -7.80 -16.92
CA SER A 64 -9.45 -8.27 -15.94
C SER A 64 -9.76 -7.21 -14.88
N ILE A 65 -8.71 -6.56 -14.33
CA ILE A 65 -8.87 -5.49 -13.34
C ILE A 65 -9.58 -4.28 -13.97
N CYS A 66 -9.17 -3.84 -15.15
CA CYS A 66 -9.81 -2.74 -15.87
C CYS A 66 -11.29 -3.04 -16.17
N GLY A 67 -11.62 -4.26 -16.59
CA GLY A 67 -13.00 -4.72 -16.79
C GLY A 67 -13.82 -4.64 -15.50
N SER A 68 -13.22 -5.00 -14.36
CA SER A 68 -13.84 -4.93 -13.04
C SER A 68 -14.12 -3.48 -12.62
N PHE A 69 -13.19 -2.55 -12.85
CA PHE A 69 -13.42 -1.11 -12.65
C PHE A 69 -14.51 -0.58 -13.58
N PHE A 70 -14.59 -1.08 -14.82
CA PHE A 70 -15.62 -0.68 -15.76
C PHE A 70 -17.02 -1.13 -15.30
N LEU A 71 -17.17 -2.32 -14.70
CA LEU A 71 -18.42 -2.75 -14.06
C LEU A 71 -18.83 -1.81 -12.92
N ILE A 72 -17.90 -1.42 -12.07
CA ILE A 72 -18.17 -0.48 -10.98
C ILE A 72 -18.61 0.86 -11.57
N LYS A 73 -17.92 1.38 -12.58
CA LYS A 73 -18.32 2.62 -13.25
C LYS A 73 -19.75 2.54 -13.81
N ILE A 74 -20.16 1.40 -14.37
CA ILE A 74 -21.54 1.20 -14.85
C ILE A 74 -22.55 1.26 -13.69
N LEU A 75 -22.21 0.69 -12.52
CA LEU A 75 -23.02 0.81 -11.31
C LEU A 75 -23.20 2.28 -10.87
N PHE A 76 -22.15 3.09 -10.98
CA PHE A 76 -22.23 4.54 -10.70
C PHE A 76 -23.03 5.29 -11.76
N ASP A 77 -22.83 5.03 -13.05
CA ASP A 77 -23.39 5.85 -14.13
C ASP A 77 -24.85 5.47 -14.50
N ASN A 78 -25.19 4.18 -14.44
CA ASN A 78 -26.37 3.64 -15.12
C ASN A 78 -27.44 3.03 -14.21
N VAL A 79 -27.14 2.80 -12.93
CA VAL A 79 -28.12 2.30 -11.96
C VAL A 79 -28.76 3.51 -11.26
N PRO A 80 -30.10 3.60 -11.18
CA PRO A 80 -30.77 4.71 -10.50
C PRO A 80 -30.54 4.69 -8.99
N GLU A 81 -30.69 5.86 -8.37
CA GLU A 81 -30.60 6.02 -6.92
C GLU A 81 -31.56 5.09 -6.19
N SER A 82 -30.99 4.19 -5.41
CA SER A 82 -31.69 3.18 -4.63
C SER A 82 -30.78 2.71 -3.49
N ASN A 83 -31.37 2.11 -2.47
CA ASN A 83 -30.61 1.48 -1.38
C ASN A 83 -29.69 0.39 -1.93
N ALA A 84 -30.13 -0.36 -2.95
CA ALA A 84 -29.34 -1.39 -3.62
C ALA A 84 -28.10 -0.80 -4.33
N ARG A 85 -28.24 0.32 -5.05
CA ARG A 85 -27.10 1.02 -5.67
C ARG A 85 -26.10 1.50 -4.61
N SER A 86 -26.60 2.11 -3.54
CA SER A 86 -25.74 2.63 -2.46
C SER A 86 -24.97 1.50 -1.76
N LEU A 87 -25.64 0.38 -1.50
CA LEU A 87 -25.01 -0.83 -0.97
C LEU A 87 -23.97 -1.39 -1.95
N GLY A 88 -24.29 -1.46 -3.24
CA GLY A 88 -23.35 -1.92 -4.27
C GLY A 88 -22.11 -1.02 -4.38
N ILE A 89 -22.28 0.30 -4.27
CA ILE A 89 -21.17 1.26 -4.25
C ILE A 89 -20.31 1.05 -2.99
N ALA A 90 -20.94 0.89 -1.82
CA ALA A 90 -20.23 0.63 -0.58
C ALA A 90 -19.45 -0.70 -0.60
N LEU A 91 -19.98 -1.73 -1.26
CA LEU A 91 -19.34 -3.04 -1.43
C LEU A 91 -18.33 -3.09 -2.59
N SER A 92 -18.24 -2.05 -3.42
CA SER A 92 -17.38 -2.05 -4.61
C SER A 92 -15.88 -2.26 -4.32
N PRO A 93 -15.28 -1.77 -3.22
CA PRO A 93 -13.88 -2.08 -2.90
C PRO A 93 -13.68 -3.57 -2.56
N LEU A 94 -14.64 -4.20 -1.86
CA LEU A 94 -14.58 -5.64 -1.57
C LEU A 94 -14.74 -6.47 -2.84
N PHE A 95 -15.62 -6.03 -3.76
CA PHE A 95 -15.74 -6.65 -5.08
C PHE A 95 -14.42 -6.58 -5.87
N LEU A 96 -13.72 -5.44 -5.88
CA LEU A 96 -12.41 -5.33 -6.52
C LEU A 96 -11.38 -6.28 -5.92
N LEU A 97 -11.31 -6.37 -4.59
CA LEU A 97 -10.41 -7.32 -3.93
C LEU A 97 -10.74 -8.77 -4.31
N GLY A 98 -12.02 -9.11 -4.38
CA GLY A 98 -12.48 -10.42 -4.87
C GLY A 98 -12.07 -10.70 -6.32
N MET A 99 -12.20 -9.70 -7.20
CA MET A 99 -11.79 -9.82 -8.60
C MET A 99 -10.26 -9.94 -8.74
N VAL A 100 -9.49 -9.20 -7.96
CA VAL A 100 -8.02 -9.34 -7.93
C VAL A 100 -7.64 -10.75 -7.46
N TRP A 101 -8.27 -11.24 -6.38
CA TRP A 101 -8.03 -12.59 -5.88
C TRP A 101 -8.35 -13.65 -6.94
N LEU A 102 -9.52 -13.56 -7.60
CA LEU A 102 -9.90 -14.48 -8.67
C LEU A 102 -8.91 -14.45 -9.85
N THR A 103 -8.46 -13.24 -10.23
CA THR A 103 -7.53 -13.06 -11.34
C THR A 103 -6.15 -13.64 -10.99
N LEU A 104 -5.66 -13.45 -9.76
CA LEU A 104 -4.42 -14.09 -9.28
C LEU A 104 -4.55 -15.61 -9.23
N ASP A 105 -5.68 -16.14 -8.76
CA ASP A 105 -5.91 -17.58 -8.72
C ASP A 105 -5.88 -18.22 -10.10
N PHE A 106 -6.48 -17.57 -11.09
CA PHE A 106 -6.45 -18.06 -12.46
C PHE A 106 -5.07 -17.91 -13.09
N LEU A 107 -4.38 -16.80 -12.85
CA LEU A 107 -3.00 -16.58 -13.28
C LEU A 107 -2.09 -17.71 -12.78
N PHE A 108 -2.04 -17.94 -11.47
CA PHE A 108 -1.15 -18.97 -10.90
C PHE A 108 -1.54 -20.38 -11.35
N LYS A 109 -2.83 -20.68 -11.54
CA LYS A 109 -3.26 -21.96 -12.15
C LYS A 109 -2.80 -22.12 -13.59
N GLY A 110 -2.90 -21.06 -14.41
CA GLY A 110 -2.43 -21.09 -15.80
C GLY A 110 -0.91 -21.21 -15.91
N LEU A 111 -0.18 -20.69 -14.93
CA LEU A 111 1.28 -20.86 -14.77
C LEU A 111 1.68 -22.21 -14.16
N ALA A 112 0.72 -23.00 -13.66
CA ALA A 112 0.96 -24.21 -12.86
C ALA A 112 1.90 -23.96 -11.67
N ASP A 113 1.73 -22.81 -11.02
CA ASP A 113 2.51 -22.37 -9.87
C ASP A 113 1.58 -22.12 -8.67
N ASP A 114 2.15 -22.07 -7.47
CA ASP A 114 1.43 -21.86 -6.23
C ASP A 114 1.94 -20.64 -5.46
N ALA A 115 0.99 -19.89 -4.88
CA ALA A 115 1.31 -18.73 -4.07
C ALA A 115 0.55 -18.80 -2.75
N THR A 116 1.23 -18.47 -1.65
CA THR A 116 0.63 -18.43 -0.33
C THR A 116 0.58 -17.00 0.19
N ILE A 117 -0.62 -16.52 0.50
CA ILE A 117 -0.84 -15.21 1.11
C ILE A 117 -1.14 -15.41 2.59
N THR A 118 -0.33 -14.83 3.45
CA THR A 118 -0.57 -14.86 4.90
C THR A 118 -1.13 -13.52 5.38
N ILE A 119 -2.29 -13.58 6.01
CA ILE A 119 -2.98 -12.44 6.60
C ILE A 119 -2.78 -12.51 8.11
N ASP A 120 -1.99 -11.57 8.62
CA ASP A 120 -1.82 -11.33 10.05
C ASP A 120 -2.73 -10.16 10.45
N LEU A 121 -3.89 -10.49 11.02
CA LEU A 121 -4.92 -9.52 11.38
C LEU A 121 -4.42 -8.48 12.40
N VAL A 122 -3.55 -8.89 13.33
CA VAL A 122 -3.04 -7.99 14.36
C VAL A 122 -1.99 -7.06 13.76
N SER A 123 -1.06 -7.59 12.96
CA SER A 123 -0.09 -6.78 12.23
C SER A 123 -0.77 -5.78 11.29
N ILE A 124 -1.80 -6.22 10.55
CA ILE A 124 -2.61 -5.33 9.69
C ILE A 124 -3.34 -4.28 10.53
N GLY A 125 -3.94 -4.67 11.67
CA GLY A 125 -4.64 -3.73 12.55
C GLY A 125 -3.72 -2.67 13.15
N VAL A 126 -2.60 -3.09 13.73
CA VAL A 126 -1.58 -2.20 14.33
C VAL A 126 -0.95 -1.31 13.24
N GLY A 127 -0.59 -1.90 12.09
CA GLY A 127 -0.06 -1.16 10.96
C GLY A 127 -1.05 -0.12 10.43
N THR A 128 -2.31 -0.50 10.25
CA THR A 128 -3.37 0.40 9.79
C THR A 128 -3.56 1.56 10.77
N LEU A 129 -3.62 1.29 12.06
CA LEU A 129 -3.78 2.33 13.09
C LEU A 129 -2.57 3.27 13.12
N THR A 130 -1.36 2.73 13.00
CA THR A 130 -0.11 3.50 13.00
C THR A 130 -0.05 4.46 11.81
N TRP A 131 -0.28 3.96 10.59
CA TRP A 131 -0.26 4.78 9.38
C TRP A 131 -1.44 5.76 9.33
N SER A 132 -2.64 5.32 9.70
CA SER A 132 -3.82 6.20 9.73
C SER A 132 -3.66 7.34 10.74
N SER A 133 -3.13 7.05 11.94
CA SER A 133 -2.83 8.07 12.95
C SER A 133 -1.80 9.08 12.43
N THR A 134 -0.76 8.61 11.73
CA THR A 134 0.27 9.47 11.14
C THR A 134 -0.33 10.41 10.09
N TYR A 135 -1.13 9.87 9.15
CA TYR A 135 -1.80 10.67 8.13
C TYR A 135 -2.84 11.62 8.72
N LEU A 136 -3.58 11.19 9.75
CA LEU A 136 -4.52 12.04 10.46
C LEU A 136 -3.81 13.22 11.14
N ALA A 137 -2.69 12.98 11.81
CA ALA A 137 -1.90 14.03 12.43
C ALA A 137 -1.40 15.06 11.40
N ILE A 138 -0.93 14.59 10.23
CA ILE A 138 -0.53 15.46 9.11
C ILE A 138 -1.73 16.27 8.60
N ALA A 139 -2.88 15.63 8.38
CA ALA A 139 -4.09 16.28 7.90
C ALA A 139 -4.62 17.34 8.89
N VAL A 140 -4.60 17.04 10.20
CA VAL A 140 -4.97 17.99 11.26
C VAL A 140 -4.02 19.20 11.24
N GLY A 141 -2.71 18.97 11.10
CA GLY A 141 -1.74 20.05 10.97
C GLY A 141 -1.98 20.95 9.74
N LEU A 142 -2.24 20.35 8.58
CA LEU A 142 -2.54 21.10 7.34
C LEU A 142 -3.85 21.89 7.45
N THR A 143 -4.90 21.31 8.00
CA THR A 143 -6.20 21.99 8.15
C THR A 143 -6.13 23.16 9.13
N LEU A 144 -5.42 23.01 10.26
CA LEU A 144 -5.20 24.09 11.22
C LEU A 144 -4.37 25.23 10.61
N THR A 145 -3.26 24.90 9.96
CA THR A 145 -2.38 25.92 9.36
C THR A 145 -3.07 26.67 8.23
N TYR A 146 -3.80 25.98 7.35
CA TYR A 146 -4.54 26.64 6.26
C TYR A 146 -5.68 27.51 6.78
N LYS A 147 -6.36 27.10 7.84
CA LYS A 147 -7.41 27.92 8.47
C LYS A 147 -6.86 29.23 9.05
N VAL A 148 -5.66 29.20 9.63
CA VAL A 148 -5.01 30.38 10.20
C VAL A 148 -4.34 31.24 9.13
N GLN A 149 -3.57 30.63 8.23
CA GLN A 149 -2.77 31.33 7.22
C GLN A 149 -3.58 31.78 6.00
N ARG A 150 -4.71 31.12 5.69
CA ARG A 150 -5.61 31.39 4.55
C ARG A 150 -4.99 31.21 3.16
N TYR A 151 -3.88 30.49 3.05
CA TYR A 151 -3.29 30.05 1.79
C TYR A 151 -2.71 28.63 1.94
N GLY A 152 -2.53 27.94 0.81
CA GLY A 152 -1.84 26.65 0.78
C GLY A 152 -0.35 26.85 1.02
N ASN A 153 0.16 26.37 2.15
CA ASN A 153 1.58 26.47 2.52
C ASN A 153 2.31 25.18 2.15
N PHE A 154 3.03 25.19 1.03
CA PHE A 154 3.82 24.05 0.55
C PHE A 154 5.07 23.78 1.39
N ALA A 155 5.54 24.74 2.19
CA ALA A 155 6.67 24.53 3.11
C ALA A 155 6.30 23.69 4.34
N GLN A 156 5.02 23.37 4.54
CA GLN A 156 4.56 22.60 5.71
C GLN A 156 5.30 21.27 5.86
N SER A 157 5.51 20.53 4.77
CA SER A 157 6.25 19.26 4.79
C SER A 157 7.71 19.43 5.21
N GLU A 158 8.31 20.58 4.91
CA GLU A 158 9.71 20.84 5.24
C GLU A 158 9.88 21.13 6.73
N PHE A 159 8.86 21.63 7.44
CA PHE A 159 8.91 21.72 8.90
C PHE A 159 8.93 20.35 9.57
N PHE A 160 8.24 19.34 9.00
CA PHE A 160 8.38 17.96 9.48
C PHE A 160 9.80 17.46 9.27
N MET A 161 10.38 17.74 8.09
CA MET A 161 11.76 17.38 7.79
C MET A 161 12.74 18.04 8.77
N ILE A 162 12.59 19.35 9.03
CA ILE A 162 13.39 20.08 10.03
C ILE A 162 13.28 19.40 11.39
N GLY A 163 12.07 19.08 11.86
CA GLY A 163 11.87 18.40 13.14
C GLY A 163 12.59 17.05 13.22
N MET A 164 12.47 16.23 12.19
CA MET A 164 13.13 14.92 12.12
C MET A 164 14.65 15.04 12.18
N TYR A 165 15.25 15.95 11.42
CA TYR A 165 16.71 16.13 11.41
C TYR A 165 17.23 16.87 12.64
N LEU A 166 16.43 17.74 13.27
CA LEU A 166 16.78 18.32 14.56
C LEU A 166 16.89 17.26 15.65
N SER A 167 16.00 16.26 15.65
CA SER A 167 16.13 15.11 16.55
C SER A 167 17.47 14.39 16.37
N MET A 168 17.92 14.19 15.13
CA MET A 168 19.25 13.62 14.85
C MET A 168 20.40 14.49 15.36
N VAL A 169 20.33 15.82 15.12
CA VAL A 169 21.38 16.76 15.56
C VAL A 169 21.49 16.80 17.09
N MET A 170 20.36 16.75 17.80
CA MET A 170 20.37 16.75 19.26
C MET A 170 21.06 15.52 19.84
N VAL A 171 20.81 14.35 19.25
CA VAL A 171 21.47 13.11 19.67
C VAL A 171 22.99 13.17 19.54
N TRP A 172 23.49 13.83 18.49
CA TRP A 172 24.93 14.00 18.26
C TRP A 172 25.57 15.09 19.12
N THR A 173 24.79 15.76 19.98
CA THR A 173 25.35 16.72 20.93
C THR A 173 26.04 15.97 22.07
N GLU A 174 27.16 16.49 22.58
CA GLU A 174 27.95 15.87 23.65
C GLU A 174 27.13 15.46 24.89
N HIS A 175 26.05 16.18 25.19
CA HIS A 175 25.16 15.87 26.30
C HIS A 175 24.35 14.59 26.11
N PHE A 176 23.89 14.31 24.88
CA PHE A 176 23.00 13.20 24.57
C PHE A 176 23.72 12.01 23.92
N PHE A 177 24.90 12.24 23.34
CA PHE A 177 25.69 11.21 22.68
C PHE A 177 25.98 9.97 23.55
N PRO A 178 26.31 10.10 24.85
CA PRO A 178 26.54 8.92 25.71
C PRO A 178 25.29 8.06 25.92
N LEU A 179 24.07 8.65 25.87
CA LEU A 179 22.83 7.90 25.98
C LEU A 179 22.50 7.18 24.68
N TYR A 180 22.88 7.77 23.55
CA TYR A 180 22.67 7.19 22.23
C TYR A 180 23.62 6.03 21.92
N ASP A 181 24.88 6.15 22.32
CA ASP A 181 25.93 5.13 22.13
C ASP A 181 25.99 4.13 23.31
N ALA A 182 24.96 4.12 24.16
CA ALA A 182 24.87 3.19 25.27
C ALA A 182 24.82 1.73 24.77
N PRO A 183 25.55 0.81 25.43
CA PRO A 183 25.47 -0.60 25.11
C PRO A 183 24.08 -1.15 25.50
N ARG A 184 23.65 -2.19 24.78
CA ARG A 184 22.40 -2.88 25.06
C ARG A 184 22.38 -3.44 26.48
N ASP A 185 21.36 -3.09 27.25
CA ASP A 185 21.13 -3.57 28.61
C ASP A 185 19.74 -4.20 28.80
N GLY A 186 18.91 -4.19 27.76
CA GLY A 186 17.57 -4.78 27.75
C GLY A 186 16.48 -3.85 28.31
N THR A 187 16.79 -2.59 28.60
CA THR A 187 15.86 -1.61 29.13
C THR A 187 15.59 -0.50 28.12
N LEU A 188 14.33 -0.29 27.74
CA LEU A 188 13.99 0.83 26.87
C LEU A 188 14.14 2.18 27.59
N VAL A 189 15.15 2.95 27.21
CA VAL A 189 15.36 4.32 27.71
C VAL A 189 14.49 5.33 26.95
N TRP A 190 13.58 5.98 27.67
CA TRP A 190 12.63 6.96 27.10
C TRP A 190 13.10 8.40 27.19
N SER A 191 14.09 8.69 28.03
CA SER A 191 14.53 10.06 28.31
C SER A 191 15.02 10.78 27.05
N LEU A 192 15.88 10.12 26.25
CA LEU A 192 16.40 10.70 25.02
C LEU A 192 15.28 10.99 24.02
N LEU A 193 14.33 10.06 23.85
CA LEU A 193 13.16 10.25 22.98
C LEU A 193 12.34 11.48 23.43
N ILE A 194 12.06 11.61 24.72
CA ILE A 194 11.26 12.73 25.25
C ILE A 194 11.98 14.06 25.00
N TRP A 195 13.27 14.14 25.31
CA TRP A 195 14.06 15.35 25.11
C TRP A 195 14.17 15.73 23.63
N THR A 196 14.39 14.77 22.74
CA THR A 196 14.47 15.05 21.30
C THR A 196 13.12 15.45 20.73
N VAL A 197 12.01 14.84 21.16
CA VAL A 197 10.67 15.27 20.73
C VAL A 197 10.37 16.70 21.18
N LEU A 198 10.64 17.03 22.44
CA LEU A 198 10.41 18.38 22.98
C LEU A 198 11.32 19.41 22.30
N GLY A 199 12.61 19.11 22.15
CA GLY A 199 13.55 19.99 21.47
C GLY A 199 13.19 20.21 20.01
N ALA A 200 12.81 19.16 19.28
CA ALA A 200 12.41 19.26 17.88
C ALA A 200 11.13 20.07 17.74
N PHE A 201 10.15 19.89 18.63
CA PHE A 201 8.93 20.70 18.65
C PHE A 201 9.22 22.19 18.82
N ILE A 202 10.03 22.55 19.82
CA ILE A 202 10.35 23.96 20.12
C ILE A 202 11.17 24.58 18.98
N LEU A 203 12.22 23.92 18.54
CA LEU A 203 13.14 24.44 17.53
C LEU A 203 12.48 24.54 16.14
N THR A 204 11.62 23.58 15.79
CA THR A 204 10.81 23.66 14.55
C THR A 204 9.81 24.81 14.62
N GLY A 205 9.15 25.00 15.77
CA GLY A 205 8.26 26.15 15.99
C GLY A 205 9.00 27.47 15.84
N PHE A 206 10.22 27.57 16.38
CA PHE A 206 11.08 28.74 16.22
C PHE A 206 11.46 28.98 14.75
N ALA A 207 11.82 27.93 14.01
CA ALA A 207 12.08 28.03 12.57
C ALA A 207 10.84 28.54 11.80
N GLY A 208 9.65 28.11 12.18
CA GLY A 208 8.38 28.61 11.65
C GLY A 208 8.17 30.11 11.89
N ILE A 209 8.40 30.56 13.12
CA ILE A 209 8.33 31.99 13.49
C ILE A 209 9.35 32.80 12.69
N LEU A 210 10.58 32.29 12.54
CA LEU A 210 11.64 32.96 11.80
C LEU A 210 11.24 33.16 10.33
N ILE A 211 10.74 32.11 9.68
CA ILE A 211 10.30 32.17 8.28
C ILE A 211 9.10 33.11 8.11
N ASP A 212 8.13 33.06 9.04
CA ASP A 212 6.99 33.99 9.01
C ASP A 212 7.46 35.44 9.09
N ARG A 213 8.38 35.77 9.99
CA ARG A 213 8.88 37.14 10.14
C ARG A 213 9.77 37.63 9.00
N LEU A 214 10.61 36.75 8.46
CA LEU A 214 11.56 37.11 7.41
C LEU A 214 10.91 37.18 6.02
N VAL A 215 9.95 36.30 5.74
CA VAL A 215 9.38 36.16 4.39
C VAL A 215 7.91 36.51 4.38
N TYR A 216 7.06 35.73 5.06
CA TYR A 216 5.61 35.83 4.89
C TYR A 216 5.03 37.16 5.39
N ARG A 217 5.60 37.75 6.45
CA ARG A 217 5.19 39.06 6.96
C ARG A 217 5.30 40.15 5.89
N GLY A 218 6.42 40.21 5.16
CA GLY A 218 6.62 41.23 4.14
C GLY A 218 5.63 41.13 2.97
N PHE A 219 5.21 39.92 2.62
CA PHE A 219 4.15 39.72 1.62
C PHE A 219 2.77 40.09 2.16
N ARG A 220 2.46 39.79 3.43
CA ARG A 220 1.21 40.21 4.07
C ARG A 220 1.09 41.72 4.18
N GLU A 221 2.18 42.42 4.55
CA GLU A 221 2.20 43.88 4.64
C GLU A 221 2.00 44.60 3.29
N ARG A 222 2.18 43.87 2.17
CA ARG A 222 1.97 44.37 0.81
C ARG A 222 0.66 43.88 0.19
N ASP A 223 -0.25 43.34 1.01
CA ASP A 223 -1.54 42.79 0.57
C ASP A 223 -1.42 41.77 -0.57
N ALA A 224 -0.37 40.93 -0.53
CA ALA A 224 -0.16 39.91 -1.54
C ALA A 224 -1.32 38.90 -1.57
N SER A 225 -1.71 38.47 -2.77
CA SER A 225 -2.78 37.50 -2.92
C SER A 225 -2.38 36.12 -2.36
N PRO A 226 -3.35 35.27 -1.96
CA PRO A 226 -3.07 33.90 -1.49
C PRO A 226 -2.27 33.06 -2.49
N GLN A 227 -2.44 33.29 -3.80
CA GLN A 227 -1.67 32.59 -4.84
C GLN A 227 -0.18 32.97 -4.79
N VAL A 228 0.13 34.25 -4.57
CA VAL A 228 1.52 34.71 -4.42
C VAL A 228 2.16 34.13 -3.16
N MET A 229 1.41 34.10 -2.05
CA MET A 229 1.85 33.46 -0.80
C MET A 229 2.14 31.97 -0.98
N MET A 230 1.30 31.27 -1.74
CA MET A 230 1.50 29.86 -2.08
C MET A 230 2.78 29.65 -2.91
N ILE A 231 3.04 30.47 -3.92
CA ILE A 231 4.28 30.43 -4.71
C ILE A 231 5.50 30.70 -3.83
N ALA A 232 5.42 31.71 -2.95
CA ALA A 232 6.50 32.02 -2.01
C ALA A 232 6.79 30.83 -1.07
N SER A 233 5.75 30.14 -0.60
CA SER A 233 5.90 28.95 0.25
C SER A 233 6.59 27.78 -0.46
N LEU A 234 6.36 27.60 -1.76
CA LEU A 234 7.08 26.62 -2.57
C LEU A 234 8.56 26.96 -2.67
N GLY A 235 8.88 28.25 -2.86
CA GLY A 235 10.29 28.72 -2.86
C GLY A 235 10.98 28.42 -1.54
N ILE A 236 10.34 28.71 -0.40
CA ILE A 236 10.86 28.36 0.92
C ILE A 236 11.04 26.84 1.06
N ALA A 237 10.06 26.06 0.59
CA ALA A 237 10.14 24.60 0.67
C ALA A 237 11.40 24.07 -0.04
N LEU A 238 11.68 24.57 -1.25
CA LEU A 238 12.88 24.19 -2.01
C LEU A 238 14.17 24.61 -1.31
N ILE A 239 14.21 25.80 -0.71
CA ILE A 239 15.38 26.28 0.05
C ILE A 239 15.64 25.38 1.27
N LEU A 240 14.61 25.13 2.09
CA LEU A 240 14.75 24.30 3.29
C LEU A 240 15.20 22.88 2.92
N ARG A 241 14.58 22.29 1.90
CA ARG A 241 14.96 20.98 1.39
C ARG A 241 16.41 20.96 0.92
N ALA A 242 16.84 21.96 0.17
CA ALA A 242 18.22 22.05 -0.31
C ALA A 242 19.21 22.20 0.84
N VAL A 243 18.90 23.02 1.85
CA VAL A 243 19.75 23.20 3.04
C VAL A 243 19.91 21.87 3.80
N ILE A 244 18.81 21.15 4.02
CA ILE A 244 18.84 19.84 4.69
C ILE A 244 19.62 18.83 3.84
N TYR A 245 19.35 18.77 2.54
CA TYR A 245 20.06 17.88 1.62
C TYR A 245 21.58 18.14 1.59
N LEU A 246 22.01 19.40 1.58
CA LEU A 246 23.42 19.76 1.64
C LEU A 246 24.09 19.34 2.96
N ARG A 247 23.35 19.36 4.08
CA ARG A 247 23.89 18.99 5.39
C ARG A 247 23.92 17.49 5.66
N PHE A 248 22.92 16.76 5.15
CA PHE A 248 22.61 15.38 5.54
C PHE A 248 22.70 14.37 4.37
N GLY A 249 22.73 14.84 3.12
CA GLY A 249 22.80 14.01 1.93
C GLY A 249 21.49 13.29 1.58
N ALA A 250 21.57 12.38 0.62
CA ALA A 250 20.45 11.55 0.14
C ALA A 250 20.25 10.25 0.95
N GLY A 251 21.18 9.95 1.86
CA GLY A 251 21.18 8.71 2.62
C GLY A 251 20.03 8.65 3.63
N ARG A 252 19.53 7.43 3.88
CA ARG A 252 18.57 7.20 4.96
C ARG A 252 19.28 7.31 6.30
N MET A 253 18.86 8.26 7.13
CA MET A 253 19.24 8.35 8.53
C MET A 253 18.04 8.04 9.41
N MET A 254 18.26 7.20 10.42
CA MET A 254 17.24 6.77 11.35
C MET A 254 17.61 7.21 12.75
N PHE A 255 16.69 7.90 13.41
CA PHE A 255 16.80 8.24 14.81
C PHE A 255 16.46 7.01 15.65
N GLU A 256 17.35 6.66 16.57
CA GLU A 256 17.22 5.55 17.50
C GLU A 256 17.57 6.13 18.88
N PRO A 257 16.65 6.16 19.86
CA PRO A 257 16.96 6.72 21.18
C PRO A 257 18.04 5.93 21.93
N ASP A 258 18.12 4.63 21.65
CA ASP A 258 19.05 3.67 22.25
C ASP A 258 19.03 2.36 21.42
N ALA A 259 20.08 1.54 21.51
CA ALA A 259 20.26 0.30 20.76
C ALA A 259 19.19 -0.77 21.04
N ASP A 260 18.54 -0.71 22.20
CA ASP A 260 17.47 -1.63 22.60
C ASP A 260 16.12 -1.34 21.94
N TRP A 261 15.94 -0.19 21.29
CA TRP A 261 14.72 0.12 20.53
C TRP A 261 14.53 -0.75 19.28
N ARG A 262 15.57 -1.50 18.89
CA ARG A 262 15.57 -2.35 17.71
C ARG A 262 15.53 -3.83 18.02
N VAL A 263 15.66 -4.23 19.29
CA VAL A 263 15.67 -5.65 19.61
C VAL A 263 14.25 -6.24 19.47
N PRO A 264 14.07 -7.33 18.70
CA PRO A 264 12.75 -7.93 18.52
C PRO A 264 12.13 -8.41 19.84
N SER A 265 12.95 -8.81 20.82
CA SER A 265 12.51 -9.30 22.13
C SER A 265 11.81 -8.26 23.00
N LEU A 266 12.05 -6.96 22.77
CA LEU A 266 11.37 -5.88 23.51
C LEU A 266 10.14 -5.34 22.77
N ARG A 267 9.81 -5.89 21.59
CA ARG A 267 8.55 -5.58 20.92
C ARG A 267 7.42 -6.28 21.65
N TRP A 268 6.26 -5.63 21.72
CA TRP A 268 5.04 -6.31 22.13
C TRP A 268 4.66 -7.34 21.06
N ASP A 269 4.87 -8.61 21.37
CA ASP A 269 4.38 -9.72 20.57
C ASP A 269 2.98 -10.08 21.05
N ILE A 270 1.98 -9.67 20.28
CA ILE A 270 0.59 -9.99 20.56
C ILE A 270 0.36 -11.35 19.88
N PRO A 271 -0.03 -12.41 20.60
CA PRO A 271 -0.24 -13.72 19.97
C PRO A 271 -1.33 -13.61 18.90
N THR A 272 -1.02 -14.09 17.69
CA THR A 272 -1.91 -13.98 16.52
C THR A 272 -2.07 -15.32 15.84
N ASN A 273 -3.32 -15.67 15.47
CA ASN A 273 -3.56 -16.69 14.46
C ASN A 273 -3.47 -16.04 13.08
N LYS A 274 -2.58 -16.54 12.23
CA LYS A 274 -2.42 -16.08 10.85
C LYS A 274 -3.35 -16.85 9.95
N LEU A 275 -4.04 -16.16 9.04
CA LEU A 275 -4.86 -16.81 8.01
C LEU A 275 -4.02 -16.98 6.76
N ARG A 276 -3.71 -18.22 6.38
CA ARG A 276 -3.01 -18.51 5.12
C ARG A 276 -4.03 -18.86 4.05
N PHE A 277 -3.92 -18.21 2.89
CA PHE A 277 -4.70 -18.50 1.70
C PHE A 277 -3.76 -19.04 0.63
N ASN A 278 -4.07 -20.22 0.11
CA ASN A 278 -3.30 -20.87 -0.95
C ASN A 278 -4.01 -20.63 -2.29
N ILE A 279 -3.29 -20.04 -3.22
CA ILE A 279 -3.76 -19.56 -4.53
C ILE A 279 -3.01 -20.33 -5.61
N GLY A 280 -3.66 -20.63 -6.73
CA GLY A 280 -2.99 -21.30 -7.85
C GLY A 280 -3.17 -22.80 -7.84
N ASP A 281 -2.13 -23.53 -8.26
CA ASP A 281 -2.11 -24.98 -8.12
C ASP A 281 -1.95 -25.37 -6.65
N ARG A 282 -2.84 -26.25 -6.18
CA ARG A 282 -2.84 -26.74 -4.79
C ARG A 282 -2.50 -28.22 -4.70
N SER A 283 -2.08 -28.82 -5.81
CA SER A 283 -1.53 -30.16 -5.81
C SER A 283 -0.31 -30.22 -4.89
N LEU A 284 -0.23 -31.25 -4.05
CA LEU A 284 0.97 -31.47 -3.25
C LEU A 284 2.01 -32.14 -4.14
N ALA A 285 3.19 -31.53 -4.25
CA ALA A 285 4.34 -32.22 -4.81
C ALA A 285 4.72 -33.37 -3.88
N GLU A 286 4.78 -34.60 -4.40
CA GLU A 286 5.33 -35.74 -3.67
C GLU A 286 6.82 -35.46 -3.40
N VAL A 287 7.15 -35.11 -2.15
CA VAL A 287 8.54 -34.98 -1.73
C VAL A 287 9.03 -36.38 -1.38
N ILE A 288 9.91 -36.93 -2.19
CA ILE A 288 10.56 -38.23 -1.91
C ILE A 288 11.72 -37.95 -0.94
N ASP A 289 11.72 -38.59 0.22
CA ASP A 289 12.83 -38.51 1.16
C ASP A 289 14.08 -39.13 0.51
N PRO A 290 15.18 -38.37 0.34
CA PRO A 290 16.40 -38.87 -0.29
C PRO A 290 17.09 -40.00 0.51
N THR A 291 16.72 -40.22 1.77
CA THR A 291 17.32 -41.24 2.64
C THR A 291 16.52 -42.53 2.74
N THR A 292 15.18 -42.45 2.71
CA THR A 292 14.30 -43.62 2.84
C THR A 292 13.64 -44.04 1.53
N GLY A 293 13.61 -43.17 0.52
CA GLY A 293 12.94 -43.41 -0.77
C GLY A 293 11.41 -43.45 -0.65
N GLU A 294 10.86 -43.13 0.52
CA GLU A 294 9.42 -43.04 0.76
C GLU A 294 8.92 -41.62 0.45
N THR A 295 7.67 -41.53 -0.02
CA THR A 295 7.00 -40.24 -0.23
C THR A 295 6.64 -39.62 1.12
N VAL A 296 7.37 -38.59 1.52
CA VAL A 296 7.02 -37.77 2.68
C VAL A 296 6.01 -36.73 2.21
N MET A 297 4.74 -37.05 2.39
CA MET A 297 3.70 -36.02 2.38
C MET A 297 4.06 -35.04 3.51
N GLN A 298 4.43 -33.80 3.17
CA GLN A 298 4.56 -32.76 4.20
C GLN A 298 3.27 -32.78 5.02
N HIS A 299 3.38 -32.87 6.35
CA HIS A 299 2.26 -32.93 7.27
C HIS A 299 1.54 -31.58 7.30
N ILE A 300 0.90 -31.24 6.19
CA ILE A 300 -0.10 -30.21 6.06
C ILE A 300 -1.40 -30.97 6.21
N THR A 301 -2.14 -30.70 7.29
CA THR A 301 -3.46 -31.24 7.61
C THR A 301 -4.39 -31.09 6.40
N SER A 302 -4.37 -32.06 5.49
CA SER A 302 -5.17 -32.07 4.29
C SER A 302 -5.91 -33.40 4.17
N THR A 303 -7.22 -33.31 4.34
CA THR A 303 -8.15 -34.38 4.00
C THR A 303 -8.20 -34.46 2.47
N GLY A 304 -7.28 -35.19 1.84
CA GLY A 304 -7.38 -35.54 0.40
C GLY A 304 -6.26 -35.12 -0.55
N GLY A 305 -5.03 -34.88 -0.09
CA GLY A 305 -3.85 -34.80 -0.98
C GLY A 305 -3.61 -33.46 -1.71
N ASN A 306 -4.39 -32.41 -1.41
CA ASN A 306 -4.19 -31.05 -1.90
C ASN A 306 -4.07 -30.06 -0.74
N LYS A 307 -3.31 -28.97 -0.91
CA LYS A 307 -3.26 -27.84 0.04
C LYS A 307 -4.68 -27.27 0.23
N PRO A 308 -5.13 -27.01 1.48
CA PRO A 308 -6.45 -26.41 1.71
C PRO A 308 -6.51 -24.99 1.10
N LEU A 309 -7.72 -24.52 0.73
CA LEU A 309 -7.89 -23.16 0.21
C LEU A 309 -7.45 -22.09 1.21
N TRP A 310 -7.78 -22.33 2.48
CA TRP A 310 -7.39 -21.50 3.60
C TRP A 310 -7.11 -22.37 4.82
N GLU A 311 -6.18 -21.93 5.65
CA GLU A 311 -5.86 -22.55 6.94
C GLU A 311 -5.52 -21.48 7.98
N THR A 312 -5.81 -21.78 9.24
CA THR A 312 -5.33 -20.99 10.38
C THR A 312 -4.00 -21.56 10.81
N TYR A 313 -2.98 -20.71 10.86
CA TYR A 313 -1.61 -21.06 11.20
C TYR A 313 -1.16 -20.26 12.42
N ASP A 314 -0.66 -20.95 13.45
CA ASP A 314 -0.09 -20.34 14.64
C ASP A 314 1.39 -20.75 14.78
N ILE A 315 2.30 -19.78 14.72
CA ILE A 315 3.74 -20.04 14.85
C ILE A 315 4.07 -20.66 16.23
N ALA A 316 3.29 -20.35 17.28
CA ALA A 316 3.55 -20.84 18.62
C ALA A 316 3.17 -22.32 18.82
N ASN A 317 2.21 -22.84 18.05
CA ASN A 317 1.67 -24.19 18.19
C ASN A 317 2.05 -25.12 17.02
N ASP A 318 2.23 -24.59 15.81
CA ASP A 318 2.46 -25.38 14.58
C ASP A 318 3.94 -25.51 14.20
N CYS A 319 4.84 -24.79 14.88
CA CYS A 319 6.28 -25.05 14.81
C CYS A 319 6.69 -25.96 15.96
N LEU A 320 6.59 -27.28 15.76
CA LEU A 320 7.41 -28.20 16.53
C LEU A 320 8.86 -28.04 16.06
N THR A 321 9.73 -27.64 16.98
CA THR A 321 11.20 -27.70 16.87
C THR A 321 11.69 -29.09 16.51
#